data_AF-A0A971BRU1-F1
#
_entry.id   AF-A0A971BRU1-F1
#
_cell.length_a   1.000
_cell.length_b   1.000
_cell.length_c   1.000
_cell.angle_alpha   90.00
_cell.angle_beta   90.00
_cell.angle_gamma   90.00
#
_symmetry.space_group_name_H-M   'P 1'
#
loop_
_entity.id
_entity.type
_entity.pdbx_description
1 polymer ?
#
loop_
_entity_poly.entity_id
_entity_poly.type
_entity_poly.pdbx_seq_one_letter_code
_entity_poly.pdbx_strand_id
1 'polypeptide(L)'
;MSQLDKATARFELNTRLRELLLEGLDLPDAPEQVDFDQPLFGRGLELDSLDTLEIVSLLEEEFGVFVSDEQRAIFGSMNKIADEVEANR
;
A
#
# COMPACT_ATOMS: atom_id res chain seq x y z
N MET A 1 18.25 -3.47 16.49
CA MET A 1 18.02 -2.73 15.23
C MET A 1 18.36 -1.28 15.48
N SER A 2 19.26 -0.71 14.68
CA SER A 2 19.54 0.72 14.69
C SER A 2 18.32 1.50 14.15
N GLN A 3 18.25 2.80 14.40
CA GLN A 3 17.18 3.63 13.79
C GLN A 3 17.30 3.69 12.26
N LEU A 4 18.52 3.56 11.73
CA LEU A 4 18.77 3.51 10.29
C LEU A 4 18.18 2.24 9.68
N ASP A 5 18.34 1.08 10.33
CA ASP A 5 17.84 -0.21 9.84
C ASP A 5 16.31 -0.20 9.70
N LYS A 6 15.61 0.43 10.66
CA LYS A 6 14.14 0.54 10.62
C LYS A 6 13.67 1.44 9.48
N ALA A 7 14.33 2.58 9.28
CA ALA A 7 13.99 3.50 8.20
C ALA A 7 14.21 2.85 6.82
N THR A 8 15.31 2.09 6.66
CA THR A 8 15.59 1.33 5.44
C THR A 8 14.53 0.25 5.19
N ALA A 9 14.22 -0.58 6.19
CA ALA A 9 13.20 -1.62 6.06
C ALA A 9 11.82 -1.04 5.70
N ARG A 10 11.46 0.10 6.29
CA ARG A 10 10.21 0.80 5.98
C ARG A 10 10.18 1.32 4.55
N PHE A 11 11.28 1.89 4.07
CA PHE A 11 11.39 2.38 2.70
C PHE A 11 11.29 1.23 1.68
N GLU A 12 11.93 0.09 1.96
CA GLU A 12 11.85 -1.12 1.13
C GLU A 12 10.42 -1.67 1.08
N LEU A 13 9.72 -1.74 2.22
CA LEU A 13 8.32 -2.16 2.28
C LEU A 13 7.41 -1.25 1.45
N ASN A 14 7.52 0.07 1.64
CA ASN A 14 6.75 1.04 0.89
C ASN A 14 7.02 0.94 -0.62
N THR A 15 8.28 0.71 -1.00
CA THR A 15 8.67 0.55 -2.41
C THR A 15 8.04 -0.70 -3.00
N ARG A 16 8.12 -1.83 -2.31
CA ARG A 16 7.48 -3.08 -2.75
C ARG A 16 5.97 -2.96 -2.85
N LEU A 17 5.31 -2.33 -1.86
CA LEU A 17 3.86 -2.11 -1.89
C LEU A 17 3.46 -1.27 -3.09
N ARG A 18 4.18 -0.17 -3.36
CA ARG A 18 3.92 0.69 -4.50
C ARG A 18 4.04 -0.07 -5.82
N GLU A 19 5.11 -0.84 -6.01
CA GLU A 19 5.31 -1.64 -7.23
C GLU A 19 4.21 -2.68 -7.41
N LEU A 20 3.89 -3.44 -6.36
CA LEU A 20 2.82 -4.45 -6.39
C LEU A 20 1.45 -3.84 -6.71
N LEU A 21 1.14 -2.68 -6.14
CA LEU A 21 -0.15 -2.04 -6.36
C LEU A 21 -0.26 -1.43 -7.75
N LEU A 22 0.81 -0.84 -8.28
CA LEU A 22 0.84 -0.36 -9.65
C LEU A 22 0.70 -1.50 -10.66
N GLU A 23 1.41 -2.61 -10.45
CA GLU A 23 1.33 -3.78 -11.32
C GLU A 23 -0.03 -4.48 -11.22
N GLY A 24 -0.51 -4.72 -10.00
CA GLY A 24 -1.77 -5.42 -9.77
C GLY A 24 -3.00 -4.66 -10.27
N LEU A 25 -3.00 -3.33 -10.15
CA LEU A 25 -4.10 -2.47 -10.60
C LEU A 25 -3.94 -1.98 -12.05
N ASP A 26 -2.91 -2.44 -12.78
CA ASP A 26 -2.57 -1.99 -14.16
C ASP A 26 -2.51 -0.46 -14.29
N LEU A 27 -1.91 0.21 -13.30
CA LEU A 27 -1.81 1.66 -13.27
C LEU A 27 -0.68 2.14 -14.20
N PRO A 28 -0.93 3.17 -15.03
CA PRO A 28 0.04 3.66 -16.01
C PRO A 28 1.16 4.50 -15.39
N ASP A 29 1.07 4.83 -14.10
CA ASP A 29 2.02 5.68 -13.38
C ASP A 29 3.38 5.01 -13.20
N ALA A 30 4.45 5.77 -13.42
CA ALA A 30 5.79 5.30 -13.07
C ALA A 30 5.93 5.24 -11.53
N PRO A 31 6.51 4.17 -10.94
CA PRO A 31 6.64 4.05 -9.50
C PRO A 31 7.29 5.26 -8.83
N GLU A 32 8.29 5.86 -9.45
CA GLU A 32 9.00 7.02 -8.90
C GLU A 32 8.13 8.29 -8.83
N GLN A 33 6.99 8.32 -9.53
CA GLN A 33 6.04 9.44 -9.53
C GLN A 33 4.94 9.30 -8.48
N VAL A 34 4.82 8.14 -7.83
CA VAL A 34 3.81 7.89 -6.80
C VAL A 34 4.44 8.05 -5.41
N ASP A 35 3.95 9.04 -4.67
CA ASP A 35 4.39 9.34 -3.31
C ASP A 35 3.73 8.38 -2.30
N PHE A 36 4.46 8.02 -1.25
CA PHE A 36 3.96 7.11 -0.22
C PHE A 36 2.85 7.70 0.66
N ASP A 37 2.72 9.03 0.69
CA ASP A 37 1.65 9.77 1.38
C ASP A 37 0.54 10.27 0.43
N GLN A 38 0.65 9.97 -0.87
CA GLN A 38 -0.39 10.29 -1.83
C GLN A 38 -1.70 9.56 -1.46
N PRO A 39 -2.86 10.25 -1.50
CA PRO A 39 -4.15 9.60 -1.36
C PRO A 39 -4.35 8.53 -2.42
N LEU A 40 -4.82 7.34 -2.05
CA LEU A 40 -5.11 6.30 -3.06
C LEU A 40 -6.40 6.64 -3.84
N PHE A 41 -7.39 7.23 -3.18
CA PHE A 41 -8.70 7.58 -3.76
C PHE A 41 -8.85 9.08 -4.01
N GLY A 42 -9.75 9.42 -4.93
CA GLY A 42 -10.06 10.81 -5.24
C GLY A 42 -8.88 11.49 -5.94
N ARG A 43 -8.43 12.67 -5.47
CA ARG A 43 -7.40 13.49 -6.14
C ARG A 43 -5.95 12.96 -6.00
N GLY A 44 -5.78 11.65 -5.96
CA GLY A 44 -4.48 10.99 -5.89
C GLY A 44 -4.35 9.96 -7.01
N LEU A 45 -4.30 8.66 -6.71
CA LEU A 45 -4.26 7.61 -7.74
C LEU A 45 -5.61 7.35 -8.43
N GLU A 46 -6.64 8.15 -8.10
CA GLU A 46 -7.97 8.10 -8.70
C GLU A 46 -8.64 6.71 -8.67
N LEU A 47 -8.23 5.85 -7.72
CA LEU A 47 -8.79 4.52 -7.55
C LEU A 47 -10.28 4.55 -7.22
N ASP A 48 -10.97 3.48 -7.60
CA ASP A 48 -12.38 3.26 -7.34
C ASP A 48 -12.66 2.09 -6.36
N SER A 49 -13.93 1.82 -6.11
CA SER A 49 -14.34 0.79 -5.17
C SER A 49 -14.01 -0.65 -5.60
N LEU A 50 -13.82 -0.90 -6.89
CA LEU A 50 -13.41 -2.21 -7.40
C LEU A 50 -11.92 -2.42 -7.14
N ASP A 51 -11.10 -1.41 -7.38
CA ASP A 51 -9.67 -1.45 -7.10
C ASP A 51 -9.39 -1.80 -5.64
N THR A 52 -10.24 -1.31 -4.72
CA THR A 52 -10.14 -1.65 -3.30
C THR A 52 -10.14 -3.16 -3.04
N LEU A 53 -10.97 -3.91 -3.76
CA LEU A 53 -11.05 -5.37 -3.60
C LEU A 53 -9.77 -6.06 -4.08
N GLU A 54 -9.18 -5.55 -5.16
CA GLU A 54 -7.91 -6.05 -5.68
C GLU A 54 -6.75 -5.75 -4.73
N ILE A 55 -6.71 -4.56 -4.12
CA ILE A 55 -5.77 -4.24 -3.04
C ILE A 55 -5.91 -5.23 -1.88
N VAL A 56 -7.15 -5.53 -1.45
CA VAL A 56 -7.38 -6.49 -0.36
C VAL A 56 -6.84 -7.88 -0.73
N SER A 57 -7.13 -8.37 -1.94
CA SER A 57 -6.62 -9.66 -2.43
C SER A 57 -5.09 -9.68 -2.43
N LEU A 58 -4.46 -8.62 -2.94
CA LEU A 58 -3.01 -8.47 -2.97
C LEU A 58 -2.39 -8.51 -1.56
N LEU A 59 -3.00 -7.83 -0.59
CA LEU A 59 -2.51 -7.80 0.79
C LEU A 59 -2.63 -9.17 1.48
N GLU A 60 -3.70 -9.90 1.21
CA GLU A 60 -3.89 -11.26 1.70
C GLU A 60 -2.85 -12.21 1.07
N GLU A 61 -2.67 -12.15 -0.25
CA GLU A 61 -1.79 -13.05 -1.00
C GLU A 61 -0.30 -12.81 -0.75
N GLU A 62 0.15 -11.55 -0.79
CA GLU A 62 1.57 -11.19 -0.70
C GLU A 62 2.08 -11.01 0.74
N PHE A 63 1.18 -10.66 1.67
CA PHE A 63 1.54 -10.30 3.03
C PHE A 63 0.76 -11.07 4.12
N GLY A 64 -0.26 -11.84 3.77
CA GLY A 64 -1.09 -12.56 4.75
C GLY A 64 -1.95 -11.62 5.61
N VAL A 65 -2.20 -10.39 5.14
CA VAL A 65 -2.92 -9.36 5.88
C VAL A 65 -4.39 -9.40 5.50
N PHE A 66 -5.25 -9.65 6.48
CA PHE A 66 -6.70 -9.66 6.30
C PHE A 66 -7.29 -8.29 6.65
N VAL A 67 -7.93 -7.66 5.66
CA VAL A 67 -8.55 -6.35 5.82
C VAL A 67 -10.07 -6.52 5.90
N SER A 68 -10.67 -6.01 6.97
CA SER A 68 -12.13 -5.94 7.11
C SER A 68 -12.72 -4.62 6.60
N ASP A 69 -14.02 -4.61 6.35
CA ASP A 69 -14.77 -3.41 5.92
C ASP A 69 -14.67 -2.22 6.89
N GLU A 70 -14.39 -2.48 8.18
CA GLU A 70 -14.22 -1.45 9.20
C GLU A 70 -12.86 -0.74 9.10
N GLN A 71 -11.88 -1.37 8.42
CA GLN A 71 -10.51 -0.87 8.29
C GLN A 71 -10.29 0.03 7.08
N ARG A 72 -11.34 0.58 6.45
CA ARG A 72 -11.20 1.45 5.25
C ARG A 72 -10.18 2.58 5.36
N ALA A 73 -9.88 3.05 6.56
CA ALA A 73 -8.84 4.06 6.80
C ALA A 73 -7.44 3.63 6.36
N ILE A 74 -7.16 2.31 6.26
CA ILE A 74 -5.85 1.81 5.81
C ILE A 74 -5.56 2.18 4.36
N PHE A 75 -6.59 2.39 3.53
CA PHE A 75 -6.39 2.75 2.13
C PHE A 75 -6.21 4.26 1.92
N GLY A 76 -5.86 4.99 2.98
CA GLY A 76 -5.58 6.42 2.91
C GLY A 76 -4.30 6.76 2.16
N SER A 77 -3.27 5.91 2.22
CA SER A 77 -2.00 6.07 1.51
C SER A 77 -1.17 4.79 1.59
N MET A 78 -0.06 4.70 0.83
CA MET A 78 0.86 3.56 0.93
C MET A 78 1.44 3.40 2.34
N ASN A 79 1.74 4.52 3.02
CA ASN A 79 2.19 4.47 4.41
C ASN A 79 1.16 3.82 5.33
N LYS A 80 -0.14 4.03 5.11
CA LYS A 80 -1.18 3.40 5.93
C LYS A 80 -1.29 1.90 5.69
N ILE A 81 -1.11 1.47 4.45
CA ILE A 81 -1.04 0.05 4.12
C ILE A 81 0.20 -0.58 4.76
N ALA A 82 1.36 0.07 4.68
CA ALA A 82 2.59 -0.40 5.31
C ALA A 82 2.48 -0.48 6.84
N ASP A 83 1.79 0.47 7.49
CA ASP A 83 1.50 0.41 8.92
C ASP A 83 0.72 -0.86 9.28
N GLU A 84 -0.28 -1.21 8.49
CA GLU A 84 -1.09 -2.42 8.70
C GLU A 84 -0.27 -3.70 8.46
N VAL A 85 0.56 -3.73 7.41
CA VAL A 85 1.46 -4.86 7.13
C VAL A 85 2.47 -5.06 8.26
N GLU A 86 3.04 -3.99 8.81
CA GLU A 86 3.97 -4.09 9.94
C GLU A 86 3.27 -4.50 11.25
N ALA A 87 2.02 -4.08 11.46
CA ALA A 87 1.24 -4.46 12.64
C ALA A 87 0.84 -5.94 12.66
N ASN A 88 0.73 -6.57 11.48
CA ASN A 88 0.34 -7.98 11.31
C ASN A 88 1.55 -8.94 11.15
N ARG A 89 2.79 -8.46 11.35
CA ARG A 89 4.03 -9.25 11.30
C ARG A 89 4.48 -9.80 12.66
#